data_AF-A0A7R8ZJJ5-F1
#
_entry.id   AF-A0A7R8ZJJ5-F1
#
_cell.length_a   1.000
_cell.length_b   1.000
_cell.length_c   1.000
_cell.angle_alpha   90.00
_cell.angle_beta   90.00
_cell.angle_gamma   90.00
#
_symmetry.space_group_name_H-M   'P 1'
#
loop_
_entity.id
_entity.type
_entity.pdbx_description
1 polymer ?
#
loop_
_entity_poly.entity_id
_entity_poly.type
_entity_poly.pdbx_seq_one_letter_code
_entity_poly.pdbx_strand_id
1 'polypeptide(L)'
;MVPYYLCCMWQEEQAVGCETYRFERRPTQDCVSYQAPAVANTVSRDQSQSCVAATVFGDPHVVTFDNLEYTFNGKGEFVLVRANSRNTKLDVQGRFEQLPNNFYGEVLATQLTAIAGKSRLWRGSGHTAHRHR
;
A
#
# COMPACT_ATOMS: atom_id res chain seq x y z
N MET A 1 -7.06 -7.67 -7.04
CA MET A 1 -7.19 -8.81 -7.98
C MET A 1 -7.29 -8.39 -9.44
N VAL A 2 -7.91 -7.25 -9.77
CA VAL A 2 -8.09 -6.71 -11.14
C VAL A 2 -6.85 -6.76 -12.07
N PRO A 3 -5.62 -6.43 -11.61
CA PRO A 3 -4.47 -6.41 -12.51
C PRO A 3 -4.08 -7.79 -13.06
N TYR A 4 -4.28 -8.88 -12.28
CA TYR A 4 -4.00 -10.24 -12.75
C TYR A 4 -4.90 -10.65 -13.92
N TYR A 5 -6.18 -10.29 -13.84
CA TYR A 5 -7.14 -10.59 -14.89
C TYR A 5 -6.78 -9.86 -16.18
N LEU A 6 -6.52 -8.55 -16.10
CA LEU A 6 -6.22 -7.74 -17.28
C LEU A 6 -4.85 -8.08 -17.91
N CYS A 7 -3.85 -8.40 -17.10
CA CYS A 7 -2.48 -8.55 -17.59
C CYS A 7 -2.03 -10.00 -17.81
N CYS A 8 -2.64 -11.00 -17.16
CA CYS A 8 -2.16 -12.38 -17.19
C CYS A 8 -3.21 -13.44 -17.52
N MET A 9 -4.45 -13.32 -17.04
CA MET A 9 -5.42 -14.42 -17.23
C MET A 9 -5.83 -14.61 -18.71
N TRP A 10 -5.77 -13.54 -19.51
CA TRP A 10 -6.22 -13.52 -20.90
C TRP A 10 -5.04 -13.44 -21.88
N GLN A 11 -3.82 -13.67 -21.41
CA GLN A 11 -2.58 -13.60 -22.19
C GLN A 11 -1.79 -14.90 -21.97
N GLU A 12 -0.88 -15.21 -22.89
CA GLU A 12 0.08 -16.31 -22.70
C GLU A 12 1.03 -16.01 -21.53
N GLU A 13 1.58 -17.05 -20.90
CA GLU A 13 2.41 -16.87 -19.71
C GLU A 13 3.66 -16.02 -19.97
N GLN A 14 4.25 -16.15 -21.17
CA GLN A 14 5.42 -15.37 -21.61
C GLN A 14 5.03 -14.04 -22.28
N ALA A 15 3.75 -13.65 -22.28
CA ALA A 15 3.37 -12.36 -22.83
C ALA A 15 3.98 -11.24 -21.99
N VAL A 16 4.53 -10.21 -22.63
CA VAL A 16 5.18 -9.06 -21.97
C VAL A 16 4.31 -8.47 -20.85
N GLY A 17 3.00 -8.34 -21.08
CA GLY A 17 2.07 -7.84 -20.06
C GLY A 17 2.00 -8.73 -18.82
N CYS A 18 2.09 -10.04 -19.00
CA CYS A 18 2.05 -10.99 -17.91
C CYS A 18 3.41 -11.15 -17.21
N GLU A 19 4.51 -11.14 -17.96
CA GLU A 19 5.86 -11.13 -17.42
C GLU A 19 6.13 -9.84 -16.61
N THR A 20 5.81 -8.66 -17.15
CA THR A 20 5.91 -7.40 -16.39
C THR A 20 5.03 -7.44 -15.13
N TYR A 21 3.81 -7.98 -15.20
CA TYR A 21 2.98 -8.13 -14.01
C TYR A 21 3.61 -9.06 -12.97
N ARG A 22 4.13 -10.22 -13.39
CA ARG A 22 4.66 -11.27 -12.51
C ARG A 22 6.06 -10.99 -11.98
N PHE A 23 6.93 -10.34 -12.75
CA PHE A 23 8.36 -10.19 -12.43
C PHE A 23 8.76 -8.76 -12.08
N GLU A 24 8.11 -7.72 -12.63
CA GLU A 24 8.48 -6.32 -12.35
C GLU A 24 7.55 -5.65 -11.34
N ARG A 25 6.27 -6.02 -11.34
CA ARG A 25 5.22 -5.33 -10.56
C ARG A 25 4.76 -6.09 -9.32
N ARG A 26 4.98 -7.41 -9.29
CA ARG A 26 4.73 -8.25 -8.11
C ARG A 26 6.03 -8.87 -7.62
N PRO A 27 6.19 -9.04 -6.30
CA PRO A 27 7.14 -9.99 -5.75
C PRO A 27 6.94 -11.39 -6.36
N THR A 28 8.03 -12.16 -6.43
CA THR A 28 8.10 -13.50 -7.02
C THR A 28 6.92 -14.39 -6.60
N GLN A 29 6.44 -15.24 -7.52
CA GLN A 29 5.25 -16.07 -7.27
C GLN A 29 5.45 -17.10 -6.15
N ASP A 30 6.69 -17.44 -5.83
CA ASP A 30 7.10 -18.39 -4.82
C ASP A 30 7.57 -17.71 -3.52
N CYS A 31 7.49 -16.39 -3.42
CA CYS A 31 8.01 -15.58 -2.33
C CYS A 31 9.52 -15.77 -2.04
N VAL A 32 10.24 -16.51 -2.89
CA VAL A 32 11.68 -16.72 -2.75
C VAL A 32 12.35 -15.37 -2.97
N SER A 33 13.24 -15.00 -2.04
CA SER A 33 13.92 -13.69 -2.00
C SER A 33 13.02 -12.46 -1.78
N TYR A 34 11.76 -12.62 -1.34
CA TYR A 34 10.98 -11.46 -0.91
C TYR A 34 11.63 -10.80 0.31
N GLN A 35 12.21 -9.63 0.09
CA GLN A 35 12.72 -8.76 1.14
C GLN A 35 11.60 -7.81 1.58
N ALA A 36 10.84 -8.23 2.60
CA ALA A 36 9.82 -7.38 3.21
C ALA A 36 10.46 -6.09 3.75
N PRO A 37 9.88 -4.90 3.52
CA PRO A 37 10.37 -3.66 4.12
C PRO A 37 10.53 -3.80 5.64
N ALA A 38 11.53 -3.12 6.21
CA ALA A 38 11.67 -3.06 7.65
C ALA A 38 10.40 -2.43 8.23
N VAL A 39 9.73 -3.12 9.15
CA VAL A 39 8.58 -2.57 9.87
C VAL A 39 9.12 -1.45 10.75
N ALA A 40 8.52 -0.26 10.70
CA ALA A 40 8.88 0.81 11.61
C ALA A 40 8.74 0.29 13.05
N ASN A 41 9.80 0.47 13.85
CA ASN A 41 10.14 -0.08 15.17
C ASN A 41 10.92 -1.41 15.22
N THR A 42 11.23 -2.01 14.06
CA THR A 42 12.12 -3.17 13.97
C THR A 42 13.50 -2.77 13.46
N VAL A 43 14.56 -3.25 14.10
CA VAL A 43 15.91 -3.15 13.56
C VAL A 43 16.03 -4.21 12.47
N SER A 44 16.11 -3.78 11.20
CA SER A 44 16.44 -4.71 10.12
C SER A 44 17.80 -5.32 10.41
N ARG A 45 17.89 -6.65 10.43
CA ARG A 45 19.18 -7.36 10.55
C ARG A 45 20.05 -7.14 9.32
N ASP A 46 19.44 -6.73 8.22
CA ASP A 46 20.09 -6.34 6.99
C ASP A 46 20.11 -4.82 6.88
N GLN A 47 21.30 -4.23 7.04
CA GLN A 47 21.56 -2.80 6.88
C GLN A 47 21.52 -2.34 5.42
N SER A 48 21.33 -3.26 4.45
CA SER A 48 21.14 -2.89 3.05
C SER A 48 19.70 -2.42 2.72
N GLN A 49 18.78 -2.51 3.67
CA GLN A 49 17.36 -2.22 3.44
C GLN A 49 17.00 -0.76 3.76
N SER A 50 16.92 0.07 2.72
CA SER A 50 16.62 1.52 2.82
C SER A 50 15.11 1.84 2.93
N CYS A 51 14.23 0.84 2.97
CA CYS A 51 12.78 1.04 2.96
C CYS A 51 12.18 0.70 4.33
N VAL A 52 11.67 1.73 5.03
CA VAL A 52 10.89 1.60 6.27
C VAL A 52 9.40 1.66 5.94
N ALA A 53 8.60 0.76 6.52
CA ALA A 53 7.15 0.73 6.39
C ALA A 53 6.45 1.32 7.62
N ALA A 54 5.57 2.30 7.40
CA ALA A 54 4.57 2.68 8.39
C ALA A 54 3.56 1.54 8.59
N THR A 55 3.09 1.36 9.83
CA THR A 55 2.29 0.20 10.23
C THR A 55 1.10 0.63 11.08
N VAL A 56 -0.05 -0.01 10.87
CA VAL A 56 -1.22 0.07 11.73
C VAL A 56 -1.51 -1.32 12.26
N PHE A 57 -1.66 -1.48 13.57
CA PHE A 57 -1.86 -2.77 14.22
C PHE A 57 -2.69 -2.63 15.50
N GLY A 58 -3.33 -3.72 15.95
CA GLY A 58 -4.11 -3.71 17.20
C GLY A 58 -5.24 -2.67 17.20
N ASP A 59 -5.40 -1.99 18.34
CA ASP A 59 -6.51 -1.11 18.69
C ASP A 59 -6.15 0.39 18.84
N PRO A 60 -6.23 1.10 17.72
CA PRO A 60 -5.24 1.03 16.68
C PRO A 60 -3.97 1.79 17.10
N HIS A 61 -2.87 1.06 17.09
CA HIS A 61 -1.53 1.61 17.18
C HIS A 61 -0.98 1.88 15.79
N VAL A 62 -0.36 3.04 15.63
CA VAL A 62 0.21 3.51 14.37
C VAL A 62 1.69 3.79 14.59
N VAL A 63 2.55 3.20 13.78
CA VAL A 63 3.95 3.61 13.66
C VAL A 63 4.14 4.31 12.31
N THR A 64 4.67 5.53 12.33
CA THR A 64 4.92 6.33 11.13
C THR A 64 6.25 5.97 10.46
N PHE A 65 6.49 6.50 9.25
CA PHE A 65 7.71 6.21 8.46
C PHE A 65 9.01 6.68 9.13
N ASP A 66 8.92 7.66 10.02
CA ASP A 66 10.00 8.19 10.86
C ASP A 66 10.06 7.53 12.25
N ASN A 67 9.41 6.36 12.41
CA ASN A 67 9.51 5.52 13.59
C ASN A 67 8.87 6.13 14.86
N LEU A 68 7.88 7.01 14.70
CA LEU A 68 7.10 7.56 15.81
C LEU A 68 5.83 6.74 16.04
N GLU A 69 5.52 6.49 17.30
CA GLU A 69 4.38 5.67 17.73
C GLU A 69 3.23 6.55 18.21
N TYR A 70 2.02 6.21 17.77
CA TYR A 70 0.78 6.89 18.13
C TYR A 70 -0.32 5.88 18.40
N THR A 71 -1.28 6.25 19.25
CA THR A 71 -2.54 5.52 19.43
C THR A 71 -3.68 6.40 18.92
N PHE A 72 -4.58 5.85 18.11
CA PHE A 72 -5.59 6.63 17.39
C PHE A 72 -6.99 5.98 17.38
N ASN A 73 -7.78 6.14 18.44
CA ASN A 73 -9.12 5.51 18.50
C ASN A 73 -10.23 6.26 17.72
N GLY A 74 -9.90 6.81 16.54
CA GLY A 74 -10.86 7.52 15.70
C GLY A 74 -11.70 6.57 14.84
N LYS A 75 -13.03 6.66 14.93
CA LYS A 75 -13.97 5.97 14.03
C LYS A 75 -14.26 6.82 12.80
N GLY A 76 -14.09 6.26 11.61
CA GLY A 76 -14.34 6.96 10.35
C GLY A 76 -13.33 6.63 9.26
N GLU A 77 -13.23 7.52 8.26
CA GLU A 77 -12.31 7.39 7.14
C GLU A 77 -11.21 8.45 7.23
N PHE A 78 -9.97 8.01 7.16
CA PHE A 78 -8.79 8.84 7.36
C PHE A 78 -7.77 8.63 6.24
N VAL A 79 -7.00 9.67 5.96
CA VAL A 79 -5.89 9.59 5.00
C VAL A 79 -4.65 9.10 5.74
N LEU A 80 -4.22 7.88 5.45
CA LEU A 80 -3.03 7.26 6.04
C LEU A 80 -1.74 7.77 5.38
N VAL A 81 -1.76 7.95 4.06
CA VAL A 81 -0.62 8.45 3.30
C VAL A 81 -1.10 9.41 2.23
N ARG A 82 -0.48 10.59 2.15
CA ARG A 82 -0.68 11.52 1.04
C ARG A 82 0.66 12.05 0.55
N ALA A 83 0.98 11.74 -0.70
CA ALA A 83 2.09 12.35 -1.41
C ALA A 83 1.53 13.21 -2.55
N ASN A 84 1.91 14.48 -2.61
CA ASN A 84 1.47 15.40 -3.65
C ASN A 84 2.67 16.20 -4.17
N SER A 85 3.61 15.51 -4.82
CA SER A 85 4.74 16.13 -5.49
C SER A 85 4.49 16.23 -7.00
N ARG A 86 5.32 16.98 -7.72
CA ARG A 86 5.22 17.12 -9.18
C ARG A 86 5.26 15.77 -9.89
N ASN A 87 6.06 14.83 -9.37
CA ASN A 87 6.31 13.54 -10.01
C ASN A 87 5.49 12.39 -9.42
N THR A 88 4.94 12.58 -8.22
CA THR A 88 4.26 11.52 -7.47
C THR A 88 3.00 12.06 -6.82
N LYS A 89 1.86 11.49 -7.23
CA LYS A 89 0.60 11.63 -6.50
C LYS A 89 0.20 10.28 -5.92
N LEU A 90 0.09 10.20 -4.61
CA LEU A 90 -0.37 9.03 -3.87
C LEU A 90 -1.38 9.47 -2.82
N ASP A 91 -2.50 8.76 -2.74
CA ASP A 91 -3.47 8.89 -1.65
C ASP A 91 -3.83 7.48 -1.18
N VAL A 92 -3.65 7.22 0.11
CA VAL A 92 -4.04 5.97 0.77
C VAL A 92 -4.98 6.34 1.90
N GLN A 93 -6.19 5.80 1.86
CA GLN A 93 -7.22 6.00 2.86
C GLN A 93 -7.47 4.70 3.62
N GLY A 94 -7.69 4.83 4.92
CA GLY A 94 -8.06 3.76 5.82
C GLY A 94 -9.42 4.03 6.44
N ARG A 95 -10.25 2.99 6.56
CA ARG A 95 -11.50 3.04 7.33
C ARG A 95 -11.32 2.33 8.66
N PHE A 96 -11.65 3.03 9.73
CA PHE A 96 -11.61 2.55 11.10
C PHE A 96 -13.03 2.40 11.63
N GLU A 97 -13.36 1.20 12.08
CA GLU A 97 -14.68 0.87 12.62
C GLU A 97 -14.57 0.47 14.08
N GLN A 98 -15.66 0.63 14.82
CA GLN A 98 -15.76 0.17 16.20
C GLN A 98 -15.55 -1.35 16.24
N LEU A 99 -14.79 -1.82 17.23
CA LEU A 99 -14.75 -3.25 17.51
C LEU A 99 -16.16 -3.77 17.84
N PRO A 100 -16.51 -4.99 17.40
CA PRO A 100 -17.76 -5.60 17.79
C PRO A 100 -17.81 -5.79 19.31
N ASN A 101 -19.02 -5.79 19.85
CA ASN A 101 -19.22 -6.09 21.26
C ASN A 101 -18.64 -7.47 21.61
N ASN A 102 -18.02 -7.57 22.78
CA ASN A 102 -17.58 -8.84 23.33
C ASN A 102 -18.56 -9.30 24.43
N PHE A 103 -18.26 -10.41 25.12
CA PHE A 103 -19.08 -10.92 26.22
C PHE A 103 -19.25 -9.92 27.39
N TYR A 104 -18.36 -8.94 27.51
CA TYR A 104 -18.38 -7.89 28.53
C TYR A 104 -19.07 -6.60 28.06
N GLY A 105 -19.58 -6.56 26.82
CA GLY A 105 -20.31 -5.43 26.26
C GLY A 105 -19.54 -4.68 25.17
N GLU A 106 -19.79 -3.37 25.08
CA GLU A 106 -19.15 -2.49 24.11
C GLU A 106 -17.64 -2.37 24.36
N VAL A 107 -16.85 -2.48 23.29
CA VAL A 107 -15.39 -2.32 23.34
C VAL A 107 -15.06 -0.94 22.79
N LEU A 108 -14.58 -0.02 23.62
CA LEU A 108 -14.24 1.37 23.23
C LEU A 108 -12.91 1.49 22.47
N ALA A 109 -12.78 0.72 21.39
CA ALA A 109 -11.63 0.73 20.51
C ALA A 109 -12.04 0.57 19.04
N THR A 110 -11.18 1.04 18.15
CA THR A 110 -11.40 0.95 16.70
C THR A 110 -10.35 0.06 16.04
N GLN A 111 -10.75 -0.62 14.96
CA GLN A 111 -9.84 -1.41 14.12
C GLN A 111 -9.88 -0.91 12.67
N LEU A 112 -8.75 -1.01 11.97
CA LEU A 112 -8.67 -0.77 10.54
C LEU A 112 -9.37 -1.90 9.78
N THR A 113 -10.47 -1.61 9.08
CA THR A 113 -11.28 -2.60 8.37
C THR A 113 -11.09 -2.58 6.85
N ALA A 114 -10.66 -1.46 6.29
CA ALA A 114 -10.44 -1.34 4.86
C ALA A 114 -9.33 -0.35 4.53
N ILE A 115 -8.64 -0.61 3.40
CA ILE A 115 -7.64 0.27 2.83
C ILE A 115 -7.96 0.47 1.35
N ALA A 116 -7.93 1.72 0.88
CA ALA A 116 -8.06 2.07 -0.52
C ALA A 116 -6.89 2.98 -0.93
N GLY A 117 -6.35 2.77 -2.13
CA GLY A 117 -5.19 3.51 -2.62
C GLY A 117 -5.39 4.00 -4.06
N LYS A 118 -4.92 5.22 -4.32
CA LYS A 118 -4.86 5.80 -5.67
C LYS A 118 -3.48 6.40 -5.90
N SER A 119 -2.84 6.00 -7.00
CA SER A 119 -1.55 6.55 -7.42
C SER A 119 -1.61 7.12 -8.84
N ARG A 120 -0.88 8.21 -9.09
CA ARG A 120 -0.57 8.72 -10.43
C ARG A 120 0.89 9.16 -10.44
N LEU A 121 1.68 8.55 -11.33
CA LEU A 121 3.03 8.99 -11.63
C LEU A 121 2.98 10.06 -12.72
N TRP A 122 3.80 11.10 -12.62
CA TRP A 122 4.02 12.01 -13.74
C TRP A 122 4.81 11.27 -14.83
N ARG A 123 4.16 11.01 -15.96
CA ARG A 123 4.87 10.62 -17.19
C ARG A 123 5.27 11.91 -17.87
N GLY A 124 6.57 12.13 -18.04
CA GLY A 124 7.07 13.35 -18.64
C GLY A 124 6.43 13.63 -19.99
N SER A 125 6.12 14.90 -20.21
CA SER A 125 5.71 15.43 -21.51
C SER A 125 6.83 15.23 -22.53
N GLY A 126 6.76 14.11 -23.25
CA GLY A 126 7.46 13.89 -24.51
C GLY A 126 6.42 13.65 -25.60
N HIS A 127 6.33 14.60 -26.53
CA HIS A 127 5.51 14.63 -27.75
C HIS A 127 4.05 15.03 -27.58
N THR A 128 3.79 16.31 -27.88
CA THR A 128 2.55 16.78 -28.50
C THR A 128 2.13 15.81 -29.61
N ALA A 129 1.09 15.01 -29.38
CA ALA A 129 0.35 14.40 -30.46
C ALA A 129 -0.35 15.53 -31.21
N HIS A 130 0.28 16.02 -32.28
CA HIS A 130 -0.40 16.82 -33.28
C HIS A 130 -1.54 15.97 -33.83
N ARG A 131 -2.77 16.32 -33.44
CA ARG A 131 -3.99 15.90 -34.10
C ARG A 131 -3.98 16.56 -35.48
N HIS A 132 -3.44 15.86 -36.48
CA HIS A 132 -3.63 16.25 -37.87
C HIS A 132 -5.02 15.82 -38.32
N ARG A 133 -5.85 16.86 -38.51
CA ARG A 133 -7.15 16.94 -39.19
C ARG A 133 -8.24 15.98 -38.72
#